data_AF-A0AAV6YQ66-F1
#
_entry.id   AF-A0AAV6YQ66-F1
#
_cell.length_a   1.000
_cell.length_b   1.000
_cell.length_c   1.000
_cell.angle_alpha   90.00
_cell.angle_beta   90.00
_cell.angle_gamma   90.00
#
_symmetry.space_group_name_H-M   'P 1'
#
loop_
_entity.id
_entity.type
_entity.pdbx_description
1 polymer ?
#
loop_
_entity_poly.entity_id
_entity_poly.type
_entity_poly.pdbx_seq_one_letter_code
_entity_poly.pdbx_strand_id
1 'polypeptide(L)'
;KNDENGNCSGESIEFPTTNLYELESRVLTDHWSIPYKREESLGKCLIASTYLAKLGLSDSDENCKRFMERCMPEAFKKLLTSSAVHKWGTEIHEGIYNMLMLLVDLVAERIKQDPIPTGLLGVLTVAFNPDNEYHFKNRMKMCQKNWTDVFGEGNAYAVSPASALQK
;
A
#
# COMPACT_ATOMS: atom_id res chain seq x y z
N LYS A 1 -27.39 33.97 24.71
CA LYS A 1 -28.49 33.08 24.27
C LYS A 1 -27.93 32.27 23.14
N ASN A 2 -27.73 30.99 23.41
CA ASN A 2 -26.92 30.04 22.66
C ASN A 2 -27.51 29.79 21.28
N ASP A 3 -26.64 29.46 20.33
CA ASP A 3 -26.90 28.44 19.30
C ASP A 3 -25.55 27.78 18.98
N GLU A 4 -25.16 26.89 19.89
CA GLU A 4 -24.23 25.81 19.61
C GLU A 4 -24.96 24.80 18.74
N ASN A 5 -24.55 24.62 17.49
CA ASN A 5 -24.82 23.38 16.77
C ASN A 5 -23.55 22.99 16.02
N GLY A 6 -22.62 22.44 16.79
CA GLY A 6 -21.51 21.64 16.29
C GLY A 6 -22.07 20.40 15.63
N ASN A 7 -22.14 20.41 14.31
CA ASN A 7 -22.34 19.20 13.52
C ASN A 7 -21.02 18.41 13.50
N CYS A 8 -20.74 17.70 14.60
CA CYS A 8 -19.77 16.61 14.61
C CYS A 8 -20.46 15.36 14.06
N SER A 9 -20.58 15.24 12.73
CA SER A 9 -20.88 13.96 12.11
C SER A 9 -19.62 13.09 12.22
N GLY A 10 -19.51 12.37 13.34
CA GLY A 10 -18.56 11.29 13.51
C GLY A 10 -18.93 10.18 12.53
N GLU A 11 -18.36 10.22 11.32
CA GLU A 11 -18.21 9.01 10.52
C GLU A 11 -17.37 8.05 11.36
N SER A 12 -18.00 6.97 11.82
CA SER A 12 -17.31 5.88 12.48
C SER A 12 -16.15 5.44 11.58
N ILE A 13 -14.94 5.55 12.10
CA ILE A 13 -13.73 5.15 11.40
C ILE A 13 -13.72 3.63 11.35
N GLU A 14 -14.29 3.05 10.30
CA GLU A 14 -14.49 1.61 10.17
C GLU A 14 -13.73 1.07 8.96
N PHE A 15 -13.10 -0.09 9.14
CA PHE A 15 -12.48 -0.82 8.05
C PHE A 15 -13.53 -1.36 7.05
N PRO A 16 -13.32 -1.28 5.72
CA PRO A 16 -14.31 -1.66 4.72
C PRO A 16 -14.45 -3.19 4.58
N THR A 17 -15.10 -3.80 5.56
CA THR A 17 -15.19 -5.26 5.73
C THR A 17 -15.82 -5.96 4.52
N THR A 18 -16.83 -5.37 3.89
CA THR A 18 -17.44 -5.93 2.66
C THR A 18 -16.43 -6.02 1.51
N ASN A 19 -15.59 -5.00 1.35
CA ASN A 19 -14.55 -4.99 0.32
C ASN A 19 -13.45 -6.01 0.64
N LEU A 20 -13.12 -6.23 1.92
CA LEU A 20 -12.18 -7.29 2.30
C LEU A 20 -12.70 -8.66 1.88
N TYR A 21 -13.94 -9.01 2.21
CA TYR A 21 -14.49 -10.32 1.86
C TYR A 21 -14.60 -10.52 0.34
N GLU A 22 -15.03 -9.49 -0.39
CA GLU A 22 -15.02 -9.53 -1.86
C GLU A 22 -13.60 -9.78 -2.38
N LEU A 23 -12.61 -9.04 -1.88
CA LEU A 23 -11.23 -9.17 -2.31
C LEU A 23 -10.68 -10.56 -1.99
N GLU A 24 -10.88 -11.08 -0.78
CA GLU A 24 -10.46 -12.43 -0.40
C GLU A 24 -11.07 -13.50 -1.29
N SER A 25 -12.37 -13.38 -1.63
CA SER A 25 -13.05 -14.34 -2.51
C SER A 25 -12.45 -14.40 -3.92
N ARG A 26 -11.79 -13.34 -4.36
CA ARG A 26 -11.15 -13.26 -5.67
C ARG A 26 -9.64 -13.49 -5.63
N VAL A 27 -8.96 -13.12 -4.53
CA VAL A 27 -7.52 -13.28 -4.37
C VAL A 27 -7.17 -14.70 -3.97
N LEU A 28 -7.95 -15.36 -3.12
CA LEU A 28 -7.57 -16.64 -2.51
C LEU A 28 -8.02 -17.87 -3.32
N THR A 29 -8.19 -17.71 -4.63
CA THR A 29 -8.59 -18.77 -5.56
C THR A 29 -7.55 -18.94 -6.69
N ASP A 30 -7.66 -20.05 -7.44
CA ASP A 30 -6.77 -20.32 -8.59
C ASP A 30 -7.08 -19.39 -9.77
N HIS A 31 -8.37 -19.17 -10.06
CA HIS A 31 -8.85 -18.24 -11.08
C HIS A 31 -9.08 -16.85 -10.48
N TRP A 32 -8.00 -16.22 -10.05
CA TRP A 32 -8.05 -14.96 -9.34
C TRP A 32 -8.33 -13.77 -10.27
N SER A 33 -8.91 -12.72 -9.68
CA SER A 33 -9.08 -11.41 -10.32
C SER A 33 -8.97 -10.31 -9.27
N ILE A 34 -7.92 -9.50 -9.35
CA ILE A 34 -7.60 -8.51 -8.31
C ILE A 34 -8.07 -7.13 -8.79
N PRO A 35 -9.09 -6.52 -8.14
CA PRO A 35 -9.47 -5.15 -8.42
C PRO A 35 -8.30 -4.22 -8.10
N TYR A 36 -7.94 -3.33 -9.03
CA TYR A 36 -6.71 -2.55 -9.00
C TYR A 36 -6.96 -1.03 -9.03
N LYS A 37 -8.22 -0.59 -9.05
CA LYS A 37 -8.56 0.83 -8.98
C LYS A 37 -8.70 1.29 -7.53
N ARG A 38 -8.53 2.59 -7.31
CA ARG A 38 -8.51 3.21 -5.98
C ARG A 38 -9.85 3.06 -5.25
N GLU A 39 -10.92 3.15 -6.01
CA GLU A 39 -12.32 3.03 -5.62
C GLU A 39 -12.81 1.58 -5.50
N GLU A 40 -11.98 0.61 -5.90
CA GLU A 40 -12.26 -0.82 -5.79
C GLU A 40 -11.64 -1.42 -4.52
N SER A 41 -11.88 -2.72 -4.32
CA SER A 41 -11.70 -3.37 -3.03
C SER A 41 -10.26 -3.36 -2.50
N LEU A 42 -9.24 -3.55 -3.34
CA LEU A 42 -7.85 -3.43 -2.90
C LEU A 42 -7.50 -1.98 -2.49
N GLY A 43 -7.86 -1.01 -3.33
CA GLY A 43 -7.61 0.41 -3.07
C GLY A 43 -8.30 0.91 -1.79
N LYS A 44 -9.59 0.56 -1.62
CA LYS A 44 -10.36 0.89 -0.41
C LYS A 44 -9.74 0.30 0.86
N CYS A 45 -9.35 -0.97 0.83
CA CYS A 45 -8.72 -1.62 1.98
C CYS A 45 -7.36 -0.96 2.30
N LEU A 46 -6.51 -0.67 1.30
CA LEU A 46 -5.24 0.02 1.52
C LEU A 46 -5.41 1.41 2.14
N ILE A 47 -6.35 2.20 1.62
CA ILE A 47 -6.62 3.55 2.13
C ILE A 47 -7.15 3.50 3.57
N ALA A 48 -8.10 2.61 3.85
CA ALA A 48 -8.66 2.46 5.19
C ALA A 48 -7.63 1.95 6.20
N SER A 49 -6.81 0.96 5.82
CA SER A 49 -5.69 0.52 6.65
C SER A 49 -4.71 1.64 6.94
N THR A 50 -4.41 2.47 5.94
CA THR A 50 -3.48 3.62 6.12
C THR A 50 -4.06 4.62 7.10
N TYR A 51 -5.37 4.89 7.01
CA TYR A 51 -6.03 5.79 7.94
C TYR A 51 -6.09 5.23 9.36
N LEU A 52 -6.43 3.96 9.54
CA LEU A 52 -6.36 3.28 10.84
C LEU A 52 -4.94 3.25 11.41
N ALA A 53 -3.94 3.04 10.57
CA ALA A 53 -2.53 3.10 10.96
C ALA A 53 -2.18 4.50 11.49
N LYS A 54 -2.58 5.58 10.81
CA LYS A 54 -2.34 6.96 11.29
C LYS A 54 -2.92 7.24 12.67
N LEU A 55 -4.00 6.55 13.03
CA LEU A 55 -4.68 6.70 14.31
C LEU A 55 -4.18 5.73 15.39
N GLY A 56 -3.24 4.84 15.06
CA GLY A 56 -2.80 3.77 15.97
C GLY A 56 -3.85 2.69 16.22
N LEU A 57 -4.84 2.55 15.33
CA LEU A 57 -5.98 1.65 15.47
C LEU A 57 -5.88 0.41 14.59
N SER A 58 -4.91 0.34 13.68
CA SER A 58 -4.80 -0.76 12.71
C SER A 58 -4.66 -2.14 13.35
N ASP A 59 -4.01 -2.23 14.51
CA ASP A 59 -3.77 -3.48 15.22
C ASP A 59 -4.93 -3.85 16.16
N SER A 60 -5.85 -2.92 16.40
CA SER A 60 -7.07 -3.14 17.19
C SER A 60 -8.25 -3.58 16.32
N ASP A 61 -8.17 -3.36 15.00
CA ASP A 61 -9.18 -3.78 14.04
C ASP A 61 -8.78 -5.13 13.41
N GLU A 62 -9.53 -6.18 13.75
CA GLU A 62 -9.24 -7.55 13.31
C GLU A 62 -9.35 -7.73 11.79
N ASN A 63 -10.22 -6.98 11.11
CA ASN A 63 -10.32 -7.04 9.65
C ASN A 63 -9.14 -6.34 8.99
N CYS A 64 -8.70 -5.20 9.53
CA CYS A 64 -7.51 -4.50 9.09
C CYS A 64 -6.26 -5.37 9.23
N LYS A 65 -6.08 -6.02 10.38
CA LYS A 65 -4.99 -7.00 10.60
C LYS A 65 -5.03 -8.13 9.60
N ARG A 66 -6.19 -8.78 9.46
CA ARG A 66 -6.39 -9.88 8.50
C ARG A 66 -6.05 -9.46 7.07
N PHE A 67 -6.43 -8.25 6.68
CA PHE A 67 -6.07 -7.70 5.39
C PHE A 67 -4.55 -7.55 5.24
N MET A 68 -3.89 -6.90 6.20
CA MET A 68 -2.44 -6.64 6.19
C MET A 68 -1.59 -7.92 6.25
N GLU A 69 -2.03 -8.93 7.00
CA GLU A 69 -1.26 -10.15 7.26
C GLU A 69 -1.49 -11.25 6.21
N ARG A 70 -2.65 -11.25 5.54
CA ARG A 70 -3.05 -12.37 4.66
C ARG A 70 -3.48 -11.94 3.26
N CYS A 71 -4.53 -11.13 3.16
CA CYS A 71 -5.14 -10.83 1.87
C CYS A 71 -4.24 -9.96 0.98
N MET A 72 -3.68 -8.89 1.54
CA MET A 72 -2.82 -7.94 0.82
C MET A 72 -1.50 -8.57 0.35
N PRO A 73 -0.74 -9.32 1.16
CA PRO A 73 0.47 -9.99 0.69
C PRO A 73 0.22 -10.91 -0.51
N GLU A 74 -0.85 -11.71 -0.48
CA GLU A 74 -1.19 -12.62 -1.58
C GLU A 74 -1.62 -11.85 -2.84
N ALA A 75 -2.36 -10.75 -2.68
CA ALA A 75 -2.73 -9.88 -3.79
C ALA A 75 -1.49 -9.32 -4.50
N PHE A 76 -0.55 -8.71 -3.76
CA PHE A 76 0.67 -8.16 -4.36
C PHE A 76 1.59 -9.23 -4.94
N LYS A 77 1.69 -10.40 -4.30
CA LYS A 77 2.43 -11.53 -4.88
C LYS A 77 1.89 -11.87 -6.27
N LYS A 78 0.57 -12.05 -6.41
CA LYS A 78 -0.06 -12.35 -7.70
C LYS A 78 0.10 -11.22 -8.71
N LEU A 79 -0.07 -9.96 -8.30
CA LEU A 79 0.09 -8.79 -9.17
C LEU A 79 1.53 -8.58 -9.68
N LEU A 80 2.54 -9.03 -8.93
CA LEU A 80 3.94 -8.69 -9.21
C LEU A 80 4.77 -9.86 -9.76
N THR A 81 4.39 -11.10 -9.45
CA THR A 81 5.22 -12.29 -9.76
C THR A 81 4.52 -13.30 -10.67
N SER A 82 3.24 -13.10 -11.01
CA SER A 82 2.55 -14.02 -11.91
C SER A 82 2.96 -13.80 -13.36
N SER A 83 3.06 -14.87 -14.15
CA SER A 83 3.25 -14.79 -15.60
C SER A 83 2.11 -14.06 -16.32
N ALA A 84 0.93 -13.94 -15.68
CA ALA A 84 -0.20 -13.15 -16.19
C ALA A 84 0.16 -11.67 -16.42
N VAL A 85 1.13 -11.13 -15.68
CA VAL A 85 1.62 -9.75 -15.79
C VAL A 85 1.96 -9.36 -17.22
N HIS A 86 2.52 -10.30 -18.00
CA HIS A 86 2.94 -10.04 -19.38
C HIS A 86 1.78 -9.84 -20.36
N LYS A 87 0.58 -10.30 -19.98
CA LYS A 87 -0.63 -10.29 -20.83
C LYS A 87 -1.50 -9.06 -20.58
N TRP A 88 -1.21 -8.28 -19.54
CA TRP A 88 -2.02 -7.13 -19.17
C TRP A 88 -1.71 -5.89 -20.00
N GLY A 89 -2.75 -5.09 -20.23
CA GLY A 89 -2.64 -3.80 -20.91
C GLY A 89 -2.11 -2.69 -20.00
N THR A 90 -1.75 -1.56 -20.61
CA THR A 90 -1.17 -0.40 -19.90
C THR A 90 -2.04 0.10 -18.74
N GLU A 91 -3.37 0.16 -18.90
CA GLU A 91 -4.30 0.60 -17.83
C GLU A 91 -4.14 -0.22 -16.55
N ILE A 92 -4.03 -1.55 -16.68
CA ILE A 92 -3.86 -2.45 -15.54
C ILE A 92 -2.52 -2.19 -14.86
N HIS A 93 -1.44 -2.02 -15.64
CA HIS A 93 -0.13 -1.70 -15.07
C HIS A 93 -0.15 -0.37 -14.30
N GLU A 94 -0.77 0.67 -14.85
CA GLU A 94 -0.92 1.96 -14.15
C GLU A 94 -1.75 1.82 -12.87
N GLY A 95 -2.80 1.00 -12.89
CA GLY A 95 -3.56 0.61 -11.71
C GLY A 95 -2.69 -0.04 -10.64
N ILE A 96 -1.90 -1.06 -11.01
CA ILE A 96 -0.98 -1.75 -10.09
C ILE A 96 0.05 -0.76 -9.50
N TYR A 97 0.60 0.13 -10.32
CA TYR A 97 1.49 1.18 -9.83
C TYR A 97 0.81 2.06 -8.78
N ASN A 98 -0.44 2.48 -9.00
CA ASN A 98 -1.18 3.25 -8.00
C ASN A 98 -1.43 2.45 -6.71
N MET A 99 -1.68 1.14 -6.80
CA MET A 99 -1.82 0.29 -5.61
C MET A 99 -0.49 0.15 -4.85
N LEU A 100 0.64 0.07 -5.56
CA LEU A 100 1.97 0.09 -4.96
C LEU A 100 2.24 1.39 -4.20
N MET A 101 1.81 2.54 -4.73
CA MET A 101 1.93 3.82 -4.01
C MET A 101 1.13 3.80 -2.70
N LEU A 102 -0.09 3.27 -2.71
CA LEU A 102 -0.90 3.12 -1.50
C LEU A 102 -0.30 2.12 -0.49
N LEU A 103 0.34 1.05 -0.98
CA LEU A 103 1.10 0.12 -0.13
C LEU A 103 2.24 0.85 0.57
N VAL A 104 3.02 1.65 -0.16
CA VAL A 104 4.13 2.43 0.43
C VAL A 104 3.61 3.40 1.49
N ASP A 105 2.50 4.11 1.23
CA ASP A 105 1.87 4.99 2.21
C ASP A 105 1.48 4.24 3.49
N LEU A 106 0.85 3.06 3.36
CA LEU A 106 0.49 2.23 4.51
C LEU A 106 1.71 1.81 5.33
N VAL A 107 2.76 1.31 4.67
CA VAL A 107 3.96 0.86 5.37
C VAL A 107 4.67 2.03 6.04
N ALA A 108 4.73 3.19 5.39
CA ALA A 108 5.30 4.40 5.95
C ALA A 108 4.58 4.86 7.22
N GLU A 109 3.27 4.63 7.33
CA GLU A 109 2.52 4.91 8.57
C GLU A 109 2.71 3.83 9.64
N ARG A 110 2.73 2.55 9.24
CA ARG A 110 2.87 1.44 10.18
C ARG A 110 4.27 1.34 10.79
N ILE A 111 5.32 1.70 10.06
CA ILE A 111 6.71 1.61 10.57
C ILE A 111 6.99 2.57 11.74
N LYS A 112 6.16 3.59 11.95
CA LYS A 112 6.28 4.57 13.04
C LYS A 112 5.83 4.02 14.41
N GLN A 113 5.25 2.83 14.44
CA GLN A 113 4.58 2.26 15.61
C GLN A 113 5.20 0.91 15.97
N ASP A 114 5.19 0.58 17.26
CA ASP A 114 5.57 -0.72 17.76
C ASP A 114 4.37 -1.70 17.79
N PRO A 115 4.60 -3.00 17.53
CA PRO A 115 5.86 -3.58 17.06
C PRO A 115 6.11 -3.26 15.58
N ILE A 116 7.38 -3.27 15.18
CA ILE A 116 7.79 -3.07 13.78
C ILE A 116 7.05 -4.08 12.88
N PRO A 117 6.37 -3.63 11.81
CA PRO A 117 5.47 -4.47 11.00
C PRO A 117 6.24 -5.34 9.99
N THR A 118 6.98 -6.34 10.48
CA THR A 118 7.85 -7.20 9.66
C THR A 118 7.13 -7.89 8.51
N GLY A 119 5.88 -8.30 8.69
CA GLY A 119 5.05 -8.87 7.62
C GLY A 119 4.84 -7.89 6.45
N LEU A 120 4.51 -6.64 6.74
CA LEU A 120 4.37 -5.59 5.72
C LEU A 120 5.71 -5.26 5.04
N LEU A 121 6.81 -5.23 5.79
CA LEU A 121 8.15 -5.06 5.22
C LEU A 121 8.51 -6.20 4.26
N GLY A 122 8.07 -7.42 4.55
CA GLY A 122 8.19 -8.56 3.63
C GLY A 122 7.49 -8.32 2.30
N VAL A 123 6.31 -7.68 2.29
CA VAL A 123 5.62 -7.33 1.03
C VAL A 123 6.45 -6.33 0.22
N LEU A 124 7.10 -5.36 0.88
CA LEU A 124 7.99 -4.41 0.20
C LEU A 124 9.20 -5.09 -0.46
N THR A 125 9.71 -6.18 0.10
CA THR A 125 10.80 -6.93 -0.57
C THR A 125 10.37 -7.47 -1.92
N VAL A 126 9.11 -7.86 -2.08
CA VAL A 126 8.55 -8.29 -3.38
C VAL A 126 8.29 -7.07 -4.26
N ALA A 127 7.71 -6.01 -3.69
CA ALA A 127 7.38 -4.77 -4.40
C ALA A 127 8.61 -4.07 -5.00
N PHE A 128 9.74 -4.08 -4.30
CA PHE A 128 10.98 -3.42 -4.71
C PHE A 128 12.00 -4.37 -5.34
N ASN A 129 11.68 -5.66 -5.51
CA ASN A 129 12.56 -6.59 -6.21
C ASN A 129 12.59 -6.27 -7.72
N PRO A 130 13.70 -5.76 -8.28
CA PRO A 130 13.78 -5.40 -9.70
C PRO A 130 13.64 -6.61 -10.64
N ASP A 131 13.84 -7.82 -10.13
CA ASP A 131 13.79 -9.06 -10.89
C ASP A 131 12.38 -9.68 -10.97
N ASN A 132 11.37 -9.06 -10.32
CA ASN A 132 10.00 -9.57 -10.42
C ASN A 132 9.39 -9.31 -11.82
N GLU A 133 8.33 -10.05 -12.16
CA GLU A 133 7.70 -10.00 -13.49
C GLU A 133 7.18 -8.61 -13.84
N TYR A 134 6.67 -7.87 -12.86
CA TYR A 134 6.15 -6.51 -13.06
C TYR A 134 7.26 -5.52 -13.40
N HIS A 135 8.37 -5.51 -12.66
CA HIS A 135 9.53 -4.67 -12.95
C HIS A 135 10.17 -5.08 -14.27
N PHE A 136 10.35 -6.37 -14.52
CA PHE A 136 10.88 -6.84 -15.79
C PHE A 136 10.03 -6.37 -16.98
N LYS A 137 8.70 -6.46 -16.88
CA LYS A 137 7.76 -5.97 -17.91
C LYS A 137 7.86 -4.45 -18.11
N ASN A 138 8.15 -3.69 -17.05
CA ASN A 138 8.21 -2.23 -17.08
C ASN A 138 9.64 -1.65 -17.15
N ARG A 139 10.68 -2.48 -17.29
CA ARG A 139 12.10 -2.06 -17.19
C ARG A 139 12.55 -0.99 -18.18
N MET A 140 11.85 -0.85 -19.31
CA MET A 140 12.16 0.16 -20.33
C MET A 140 11.38 1.47 -20.13
N LYS A 141 10.44 1.52 -19.17
CA LYS A 141 9.71 2.76 -18.86
C LYS A 141 10.64 3.72 -18.15
N MET A 142 10.66 4.96 -18.63
CA MET A 142 11.37 6.04 -17.96
C MET A 142 10.59 6.51 -16.73
N CYS A 143 11.33 6.98 -15.72
CA CYS A 143 10.70 7.63 -14.57
C CYS A 143 9.92 8.85 -15.05
N GLN A 144 8.63 8.95 -14.68
CA GLN A 144 7.77 10.06 -15.11
C GLN A 144 8.17 11.40 -14.47
N LYS A 145 8.87 11.37 -13.34
CA LYS A 145 9.25 12.56 -12.59
C LYS A 145 10.76 12.62 -12.43
N ASN A 146 11.32 13.77 -12.74
CA ASN A 146 12.72 14.03 -12.44
C ASN A 146 12.86 14.38 -10.95
N TRP A 147 13.32 13.43 -10.14
CA TRP A 147 13.44 13.64 -8.69
C TRP A 147 14.53 14.62 -8.31
N THR A 148 15.49 14.94 -9.20
CA THR A 148 16.44 16.03 -8.98
C THR A 148 15.76 17.38 -8.90
N ASP A 149 14.65 17.58 -9.61
CA ASP A 149 13.90 18.84 -9.58
C ASP A 149 13.10 18.99 -8.27
N VAL A 150 12.86 17.88 -7.57
CA VAL A 150 12.13 17.85 -6.29
C VAL A 150 13.09 17.98 -5.11
N PHE A 151 14.18 17.21 -5.11
CA PHE A 151 15.09 17.12 -3.96
C PHE A 151 16.40 17.89 -4.14
N GLY A 152 16.73 18.30 -5.37
CA GLY A 152 18.03 18.85 -5.74
C GLY A 152 19.02 17.76 -6.18
N GLU A 153 20.06 18.18 -6.90
CA GLU A 153 21.15 17.30 -7.35
C GLU A 153 21.88 16.70 -6.13
N GLY A 154 22.13 15.38 -6.16
CA GLY A 154 22.81 14.66 -5.08
C GLY A 154 21.96 14.33 -3.84
N ASN A 155 20.72 14.82 -3.75
CA ASN A 155 19.84 14.64 -2.59
C ASN A 155 18.70 13.63 -2.83
N ALA A 156 18.77 12.84 -3.90
CA ALA A 156 17.71 11.88 -4.26
C ALA A 156 17.73 10.59 -3.40
N TYR A 157 18.69 10.46 -2.49
CA TYR A 157 18.90 9.26 -1.66
C TYR A 157 18.76 9.62 -0.18
N ALA A 158 18.21 8.70 0.61
CA ALA A 158 18.16 8.87 2.06
C ALA A 158 19.58 8.85 2.65
N VAL A 159 19.89 9.84 3.48
CA VAL A 159 21.16 9.92 4.23
C VAL A 159 20.85 9.73 5.71
N SER A 160 21.54 8.79 6.35
CA SER A 160 21.40 8.62 7.80
C SER A 160 21.81 9.91 8.52
N PRO A 161 21.06 10.37 9.54
CA PRO A 161 21.49 11.50 10.36
C PRO A 161 22.90 11.26 10.90
N ALA A 162 23.72 12.30 10.95
CA ALA A 162 25.04 12.21 11.57
C ALA A 162 24.87 11.72 13.01
N SER A 163 25.57 10.63 13.36
CA SER A 163 25.47 10.04 14.69
C SER A 163 25.87 11.07 15.76
N ALA A 164 24.93 11.47 16.62
CA ALA A 164 25.21 12.34 17.76
C ALA A 164 26.10 11.69 18.85
N LEU A 165 26.51 10.43 18.64
CA LEU A 165 27.35 9.63 19.55
C LEU A 165 28.86 9.93 19.44
N GLN A 166 29.25 11.03 18.80
CA GLN A 166 30.61 11.57 18.92
C GLN A 166 30.57 12.92 19.64
N LYS A 167 30.51 12.87 20.97
CA LYS A 167 31.11 13.86 21.88
C LYS A 167 31.20 13.30 23.29
#